data_AF-A0A369N6P3-F1
#
_entry.id   AF-A0A369N6P3-F1
#
_cell.length_a   1.000
_cell.length_b   1.000
_cell.length_c   1.000
_cell.angle_alpha   90.00
_cell.angle_beta   90.00
_cell.angle_gamma   90.00
#
_symmetry.space_group_name_H-M   'P 1'
#
loop_
_entity.id
_entity.type
_entity.pdbx_description
1 polymer ?
#
loop_
_entity_poly.entity_id
_entity_poly.type
_entity_poly.pdbx_seq_one_letter_code
_entity_poly.pdbx_strand_id
1 'polypeptide(L)'
;MKPFILLLKIQLLGLFGINKTLHADPAKAKRTLALAALVVAAVVLFASAYSAGVAQGLVQIGLAEAVPLVAVLVGAIAGAVAAFLKTNGVLFGFKDYDLVMSLPVPTSSVVLSRIASLYAMSLLFGVLVMVPAFAVYASAAGVSAVGVACMALSIVLAPLLPLAAAVVLAVLIAAVSSRFKHANVAVIVLTLAATLAAVFGSFALSGQSDDLAALSALGAQLTGQLAAIFPPAAWATAGIVQGDLVQFAAFAAVNIAAAAAVFALVARLFVPVNSLLMSSRPRGTFSFDGDKGAGAKSSTPFRALMVKELRLLAATPIYFMNACIGYVLVLVAAVAVAVGSATGMLSLDLLPPAYAPFVGALLPWALAFFCAISSTTAASVSLEGSARWLMLTAPVSPATVLGAKVAVNLAIAVQCLAVSAVLMAVSLPLDALSVAALFAVPLAASMLAACLGLALDARSPKYDWTSVYEPVKRGVPVFAVIMIGMVFCVLGMGVTTLLGVGASLVLALLAAAVSVAAYRGAVKRGLRA
;
A
#
# COMPACT_ATOMS: atom_id res chain seq x y z
N MET A 1 -1.35 -28.32 24.78
CA MET A 1 -0.29 -27.32 24.49
C MET A 1 0.63 -27.69 23.31
N LYS A 2 1.17 -28.92 23.22
CA LYS A 2 1.98 -29.37 22.05
C LYS A 2 1.37 -29.05 20.66
N PRO A 3 0.08 -29.32 20.37
CA PRO A 3 -0.50 -29.01 19.06
C PRO A 3 -0.59 -27.50 18.78
N PHE A 4 -0.86 -26.67 19.79
CA PHE A 4 -0.86 -25.21 19.67
C PHE A 4 0.53 -24.67 19.29
N ILE A 5 1.58 -25.15 19.96
CA ILE A 5 2.97 -24.70 19.70
C ILE A 5 3.40 -25.09 18.28
N LEU A 6 3.03 -26.29 17.82
CA LEU A 6 3.33 -26.73 16.45
C LEU A 6 2.61 -25.88 15.40
N LEU A 7 1.32 -25.59 15.60
CA LEU A 7 0.56 -24.71 14.72
C LEU A 7 1.15 -23.30 14.69
N LEU A 8 1.47 -22.73 15.85
CA LEU A 8 2.10 -21.41 15.95
C LEU A 8 3.45 -21.37 15.23
N LYS A 9 4.28 -22.41 15.39
CA LYS A 9 5.57 -22.53 14.68
C LYS A 9 5.36 -22.52 13.17
N ILE A 10 4.40 -23.29 12.65
CA ILE A 10 4.07 -23.30 11.22
C ILE A 10 3.58 -21.93 10.76
N GLN A 11 2.77 -21.23 11.57
CA GLN A 11 2.32 -19.88 11.27
C GLN A 11 3.48 -18.90 11.16
N LEU A 12 4.36 -18.86 12.16
CA LEU A 12 5.50 -17.94 12.18
C LEU A 12 6.48 -18.24 11.02
N LEU A 13 6.76 -19.52 10.75
CA LEU A 13 7.58 -19.93 9.61
C LEU A 13 6.97 -19.53 8.26
N GLY A 14 5.64 -19.62 8.11
CA GLY A 14 4.92 -19.15 6.94
C GLY A 14 4.85 -17.63 6.82
N LEU A 15 4.68 -16.92 7.94
CA LEU A 15 4.59 -15.47 8.03
C LEU A 15 5.86 -14.76 7.52
N PHE A 16 7.02 -15.32 7.84
CA PHE A 16 8.34 -14.82 7.45
C PHE A 16 8.94 -15.56 6.24
N GLY A 17 8.29 -16.60 5.71
CA GLY A 17 8.78 -17.38 4.57
C GLY A 17 10.06 -18.19 4.84
N ILE A 18 10.46 -18.31 6.11
CA ILE A 18 11.72 -18.93 6.56
C ILE A 18 11.79 -20.40 6.11
N ASN A 19 10.64 -21.08 6.04
CA ASN A 19 10.61 -22.50 5.66
C ASN A 19 11.09 -22.73 4.21
N LYS A 20 10.74 -21.83 3.28
CA LYS A 20 11.19 -21.95 1.87
C LYS A 20 12.69 -21.70 1.75
N THR A 21 13.25 -20.82 2.56
CA THR A 21 14.69 -20.52 2.55
C THR A 21 15.53 -21.60 3.24
N LEU A 22 14.97 -22.29 4.25
CA LEU A 22 15.67 -23.34 4.99
C LEU A 22 15.87 -24.61 4.15
N HIS A 23 14.91 -24.90 3.27
CA HIS A 23 14.94 -26.06 2.37
C HIS A 23 15.43 -25.72 0.95
N ALA A 24 15.95 -24.51 0.75
CA ALA A 24 16.62 -24.12 -0.48
C ALA A 24 18.10 -24.54 -0.45
N ASP A 25 18.69 -24.62 -1.63
CA ASP A 25 20.12 -24.85 -1.89
C ASP A 25 21.01 -24.02 -0.91
N PRO A 26 21.93 -24.63 -0.13
CA PRO A 26 22.55 -23.98 1.05
C PRO A 26 23.32 -22.70 0.72
N ALA A 27 23.94 -22.61 -0.45
CA ALA A 27 24.64 -21.41 -0.91
C ALA A 27 23.67 -20.27 -1.25
N LYS A 28 22.52 -20.58 -1.88
CA LYS A 28 21.47 -19.60 -2.15
C LYS A 28 20.76 -19.19 -0.86
N ALA A 29 20.48 -20.14 0.02
CA ALA A 29 19.85 -19.93 1.32
C ALA A 29 20.67 -18.93 2.17
N LYS A 30 21.99 -19.14 2.30
CA LYS A 30 22.88 -18.25 3.05
C LYS A 30 22.88 -16.82 2.48
N ARG A 31 22.94 -16.67 1.15
CA ARG A 31 22.88 -15.35 0.49
C ARG A 31 21.53 -14.67 0.69
N THR A 32 20.42 -15.40 0.54
CA THR A 32 19.07 -14.85 0.76
C THR A 32 18.82 -14.49 2.21
N LEU A 33 19.31 -15.27 3.17
CA LEU A 33 19.21 -14.99 4.60
C LEU A 33 20.06 -13.78 4.99
N ALA A 34 21.29 -13.67 4.48
CA ALA A 34 22.13 -12.50 4.70
C ALA A 34 21.52 -11.22 4.12
N LEU A 35 20.97 -11.28 2.90
CA LEU A 35 20.23 -10.16 2.30
C LEU A 35 18.98 -9.80 3.09
N ALA A 36 18.19 -10.81 3.53
CA ALA A 36 17.01 -10.57 4.35
C ALA A 36 17.38 -9.92 5.69
N ALA A 37 18.44 -10.40 6.34
CA ALA A 37 18.94 -9.83 7.59
C ALA A 37 19.41 -8.38 7.41
N LEU A 38 20.12 -8.09 6.31
CA LEU A 38 20.55 -6.72 5.99
C LEU A 38 19.35 -5.79 5.72
N VAL A 39 18.35 -6.25 4.97
CA VAL A 39 17.12 -5.48 4.72
C VAL A 39 16.36 -5.23 6.03
N VAL A 40 16.23 -6.24 6.87
CA VAL A 40 15.58 -6.10 8.19
C VAL A 40 16.36 -5.11 9.06
N ALA A 41 17.69 -5.21 9.10
CA ALA A 41 18.53 -4.26 9.84
C ALA A 41 18.37 -2.83 9.33
N ALA A 42 18.35 -2.63 8.00
CA ALA A 42 18.13 -1.31 7.40
C ALA A 42 16.74 -0.75 7.72
N VAL A 43 15.68 -1.57 7.67
CA VAL A 43 14.32 -1.16 8.03
C VAL A 43 14.21 -0.81 9.51
N VAL A 44 14.80 -1.61 10.38
CA VAL A 44 14.83 -1.35 11.83
C VAL A 44 15.56 -0.03 12.11
N LEU A 45 16.72 0.18 11.47
CA LEU A 45 17.52 1.40 11.65
C LEU A 45 16.76 2.64 11.14
N PHE A 46 16.20 2.57 9.94
CA PHE A 46 15.44 3.67 9.36
C PHE A 46 14.20 4.03 10.20
N ALA A 47 13.42 3.02 10.60
CA ALA A 47 12.22 3.27 11.39
C ALA A 47 12.55 3.74 12.81
N SER A 48 13.63 3.23 13.41
CA SER A 48 14.09 3.70 14.72
C SER A 48 14.59 5.13 14.66
N ALA A 49 15.36 5.48 13.63
CA ALA A 49 15.83 6.85 13.41
C ALA A 49 14.66 7.81 13.17
N TYR A 50 13.67 7.39 12.37
CA TYR A 50 12.46 8.18 12.13
C TYR A 50 11.66 8.40 13.42
N SER A 51 11.40 7.33 14.18
CA SER A 51 10.67 7.43 15.45
C SER A 51 11.40 8.32 16.47
N ALA A 52 12.72 8.13 16.60
CA ALA A 52 13.55 8.97 17.46
C ALA A 52 13.56 10.44 16.99
N GLY A 53 13.61 10.70 15.68
CA GLY A 53 13.55 12.04 15.11
C GLY A 53 12.24 12.76 15.41
N VAL A 54 11.10 12.06 15.29
CA VAL A 54 9.78 12.61 15.67
C VAL A 54 9.73 12.92 17.17
N ALA A 55 10.22 12.00 18.01
CA ALA A 55 10.28 12.23 19.45
C ALA A 55 11.19 13.42 19.82
N GLN A 56 12.35 13.56 19.17
CA GLN A 56 13.26 14.70 19.36
C GLN A 56 12.60 16.01 18.91
N GLY A 57 11.88 16.01 17.80
CA GLY A 57 11.13 17.19 17.35
C GLY A 57 10.09 17.65 18.37
N LEU A 58 9.35 16.71 18.99
CA LEU A 58 8.39 17.04 20.05
C LEU A 58 9.07 17.61 21.30
N VAL A 59 10.23 17.07 21.68
CA VAL A 59 11.04 17.60 22.80
C VAL A 59 11.53 19.02 22.49
N GLN A 60 11.99 19.28 21.25
CA GLN A 60 12.47 20.61 20.83
C GLN A 60 11.37 21.68 20.83
N ILE A 61 10.12 21.30 20.57
CA ILE A 61 8.94 22.19 20.61
C ILE A 61 8.42 22.38 22.06
N GLY A 62 9.06 21.76 23.06
CA GLY A 62 8.69 21.86 24.48
C GLY A 62 7.58 20.89 24.91
N LEU A 63 7.18 19.94 24.06
CA LEU A 63 6.10 18.97 24.30
C LEU A 63 6.67 17.58 24.66
N ALA A 64 7.67 17.53 25.54
CA ALA A 64 8.31 16.28 25.95
C ALA A 64 7.32 15.27 26.59
N GLU A 65 6.33 15.76 27.34
CA GLU A 65 5.31 14.92 27.99
C GLU A 65 4.29 14.30 27.00
N ALA A 66 4.21 14.81 25.77
CA ALA A 66 3.37 14.24 24.73
C ALA A 66 4.02 13.02 24.04
N VAL A 67 5.34 12.83 24.20
CA VAL A 67 6.08 11.75 23.53
C VAL A 67 5.52 10.36 23.87
N PRO A 68 5.23 10.01 25.14
CA PRO A 68 4.67 8.69 25.45
C PRO A 68 3.27 8.49 24.86
N LEU A 69 2.43 9.53 24.82
CA LEU A 69 1.09 9.47 24.24
C LEU A 69 1.16 9.15 22.75
N VAL A 70 1.97 9.91 22.01
CA VAL A 70 2.16 9.73 20.57
C VAL A 70 2.80 8.37 20.26
N ALA A 71 3.80 7.96 21.05
CA ALA A 71 4.46 6.67 20.89
C ALA A 71 3.48 5.49 21.07
N VAL A 72 2.68 5.50 22.14
CA VAL A 72 1.67 4.46 22.42
C VAL A 72 0.61 4.43 21.33
N LEU A 73 0.11 5.60 20.92
CA LEU A 73 -0.93 5.70 19.89
C LEU A 73 -0.43 5.19 18.53
N VAL A 74 0.68 5.74 18.04
CA VAL A 74 1.23 5.41 16.72
C VAL A 74 1.71 3.95 16.70
N GLY A 75 2.38 3.49 17.76
CA GLY A 75 2.83 2.11 17.88
C GLY A 75 1.67 1.11 17.85
N ALA A 76 0.60 1.40 18.58
CA ALA A 76 -0.58 0.52 18.63
C ALA A 76 -1.36 0.52 17.32
N ILE A 77 -1.53 1.68 16.67
CA ILE A 77 -2.19 1.80 15.36
C ILE A 77 -1.35 1.11 14.27
N ALA A 78 -0.03 1.35 14.22
CA ALA A 78 0.85 0.73 13.24
C ALA A 78 0.80 -0.81 13.33
N GLY A 79 0.83 -1.35 14.56
CA GLY A 79 0.65 -2.78 14.80
C GLY A 79 -0.71 -3.30 14.33
N ALA A 80 -1.79 -2.59 14.63
CA ALA A 80 -3.14 -2.97 14.21
C ALA A 80 -3.34 -2.92 12.70
N VAL A 81 -2.82 -1.90 12.00
CA VAL A 81 -2.87 -1.82 10.53
C VAL A 81 -2.09 -2.99 9.93
N ALA A 82 -0.90 -3.28 10.44
CA ALA A 82 -0.10 -4.41 9.98
C ALA A 82 -0.83 -5.75 10.17
N ALA A 83 -1.47 -5.96 11.33
CA ALA A 83 -2.27 -7.15 11.58
C ALA A 83 -3.55 -7.20 10.74
N PHE A 84 -4.26 -6.09 10.55
CA PHE A 84 -5.45 -5.99 9.71
C PHE A 84 -5.13 -6.44 8.28
N LEU A 85 -4.05 -5.93 7.68
CA LEU A 85 -3.63 -6.29 6.33
C LEU A 85 -3.32 -7.78 6.16
N LYS A 86 -2.86 -8.46 7.23
CA LYS A 86 -2.60 -9.91 7.24
C LYS A 86 -3.75 -10.76 7.79
N THR A 87 -4.78 -10.16 8.35
CA THR A 87 -5.90 -10.90 8.95
C THR A 87 -6.64 -11.71 7.87
N ASN A 88 -6.82 -11.12 6.69
CA ASN A 88 -7.32 -11.81 5.51
C ASN A 88 -6.28 -12.83 4.99
N GLY A 89 -6.64 -14.12 4.99
CA GLY A 89 -5.75 -15.24 4.65
C GLY A 89 -5.03 -15.89 5.83
N VAL A 90 -5.04 -15.29 7.04
CA VAL A 90 -4.58 -15.95 8.28
C VAL A 90 -5.77 -16.44 9.10
N LEU A 91 -6.80 -15.61 9.28
CA LEU A 91 -8.02 -15.96 10.01
C LEU A 91 -9.19 -16.38 9.11
N PHE A 92 -9.28 -15.82 7.89
CA PHE A 92 -10.41 -16.05 6.99
C PHE A 92 -9.97 -16.53 5.60
N GLY A 93 -10.69 -17.52 5.06
CA GLY A 93 -10.59 -17.96 3.66
C GLY A 93 -9.22 -18.52 3.25
N PHE A 94 -8.49 -19.14 4.19
CA PHE A 94 -7.16 -19.69 3.90
C PHE A 94 -7.25 -21.05 3.18
N LYS A 95 -6.34 -21.28 2.22
CA LYS A 95 -6.37 -22.43 1.30
C LYS A 95 -6.37 -23.79 2.00
N ASP A 96 -5.76 -23.88 3.18
CA ASP A 96 -5.61 -25.12 3.94
C ASP A 96 -6.71 -25.30 5.01
N TYR A 97 -7.83 -24.58 4.91
CA TYR A 97 -8.92 -24.64 5.90
C TYR A 97 -9.42 -26.06 6.12
N ASP A 98 -9.76 -26.78 5.04
CA ASP A 98 -10.29 -28.14 5.13
C ASP A 98 -9.28 -29.11 5.75
N LEU A 99 -8.00 -28.97 5.40
CA LEU A 99 -6.93 -29.78 5.98
C LEU A 99 -6.74 -29.50 7.47
N VAL A 100 -6.69 -28.24 7.88
CA VAL A 100 -6.50 -27.86 9.30
C VAL A 100 -7.71 -28.27 10.14
N MET A 101 -8.92 -28.17 9.60
CA MET A 101 -10.14 -28.56 10.29
C MET A 101 -10.35 -30.08 10.35
N SER A 102 -9.70 -30.86 9.48
CA SER A 102 -9.68 -32.34 9.59
C SER A 102 -8.74 -32.88 10.67
N LEU A 103 -7.85 -32.05 11.23
CA LEU A 103 -6.93 -32.48 12.28
C LEU A 103 -7.69 -32.63 13.60
N PRO A 104 -7.32 -33.61 14.47
CA PRO A 104 -7.91 -33.80 15.79
C PRO A 104 -7.42 -32.74 16.79
N VAL A 105 -7.63 -31.46 16.49
CA VAL A 105 -7.20 -30.31 17.28
C VAL A 105 -8.42 -29.42 17.58
N PRO A 106 -8.64 -28.98 18.83
CA PRO A 106 -9.77 -28.12 19.13
C PRO A 106 -9.67 -26.78 18.38
N THR A 107 -10.81 -26.29 17.89
CA THR A 107 -10.92 -25.03 17.13
C THR A 107 -10.37 -23.83 17.90
N SER A 108 -10.51 -23.82 19.23
CA SER A 108 -9.96 -22.79 20.11
C SER A 108 -8.42 -22.71 20.05
N SER A 109 -7.73 -23.85 19.93
CA SER A 109 -6.27 -23.89 19.78
C SER A 109 -5.82 -23.42 18.39
N VAL A 110 -6.62 -23.72 17.36
CA VAL A 110 -6.38 -23.22 15.99
C VAL A 110 -6.52 -21.70 15.98
N VAL A 111 -7.63 -21.16 16.51
CA VAL A 111 -7.89 -19.71 16.58
C VAL A 111 -6.81 -18.99 17.40
N LEU A 112 -6.45 -19.52 18.58
CA LEU A 112 -5.41 -18.93 19.42
C LEU A 112 -4.07 -18.87 18.68
N SER A 113 -3.70 -19.91 17.92
CA SER A 113 -2.44 -19.93 17.17
C SER A 113 -2.37 -18.86 16.08
N ARG A 114 -3.52 -18.50 15.49
CA ARG A 114 -3.63 -17.46 14.45
C ARG A 114 -3.67 -16.06 15.05
N ILE A 115 -4.41 -15.85 16.14
CA ILE A 115 -4.43 -14.56 16.83
C ILE A 115 -3.06 -14.26 17.44
N ALA A 116 -2.39 -15.25 18.04
CA ALA A 116 -1.05 -15.09 18.60
C ALA A 116 -0.02 -14.70 17.54
N SER A 117 -0.16 -15.19 16.30
CA SER A 117 0.76 -14.84 15.21
C SER A 117 0.52 -13.41 14.68
N LEU A 118 -0.74 -12.96 14.64
CA LEU A 118 -1.09 -11.55 14.36
C LEU A 118 -0.64 -10.60 15.48
N TYR A 119 -0.75 -11.03 16.73
CA TYR A 119 -0.26 -10.29 17.89
C TYR A 119 1.27 -10.17 17.86
N ALA A 120 2.00 -11.25 17.59
CA ALA A 120 3.46 -11.20 17.46
C ALA A 120 3.91 -10.20 16.39
N MET A 121 3.17 -10.12 15.26
CA MET A 121 3.42 -9.11 14.23
C MET A 121 3.13 -7.70 14.73
N SER A 122 2.00 -7.49 15.42
CA SER A 122 1.63 -6.19 15.98
C SER A 122 2.64 -5.70 17.02
N LEU A 123 3.11 -6.61 17.87
CA LEU A 123 4.13 -6.35 18.88
C LEU A 123 5.46 -5.94 18.26
N LEU A 124 5.86 -6.56 17.13
CA LEU A 124 7.08 -6.19 16.42
C LEU A 124 7.04 -4.72 15.96
N PHE A 125 5.91 -4.27 15.40
CA PHE A 125 5.73 -2.86 15.04
C PHE A 125 5.66 -1.95 16.27
N GLY A 126 4.99 -2.40 17.35
CA GLY A 126 4.97 -1.69 18.63
C GLY A 126 6.37 -1.45 19.17
N VAL A 127 7.22 -2.48 19.24
CA VAL A 127 8.62 -2.37 19.68
C VAL A 127 9.41 -1.39 18.82
N LEU A 128 9.29 -1.51 17.50
CA LEU A 128 10.05 -0.72 16.53
C LEU A 128 9.68 0.78 16.55
N VAL A 129 8.46 1.12 16.93
CA VAL A 129 8.02 2.51 17.11
C VAL A 129 8.25 3.02 18.53
N MET A 130 7.84 2.26 19.54
CA MET A 130 7.76 2.72 20.93
C MET A 130 9.13 2.74 21.63
N VAL A 131 10.01 1.77 21.38
CA VAL A 131 11.32 1.70 22.06
C VAL A 131 12.21 2.92 21.76
N PRO A 132 12.41 3.33 20.50
CA PRO A 132 13.21 4.52 20.19
C PRO A 132 12.61 5.81 20.77
N ALA A 133 11.28 5.95 20.71
CA ALA A 133 10.59 7.12 21.25
C ALA A 133 10.69 7.21 22.78
N PHE A 134 10.52 6.08 23.49
CA PHE A 134 10.70 6.00 24.93
C PHE A 134 12.15 6.23 25.36
N ALA A 135 13.14 5.79 24.57
CA ALA A 135 14.54 6.09 24.83
C ALA A 135 14.83 7.59 24.77
N VAL A 136 14.28 8.30 23.77
CA VAL A 136 14.39 9.76 23.66
C VAL A 136 13.71 10.45 24.84
N TYR A 137 12.49 10.05 25.19
CA TYR A 137 11.79 10.57 26.37
C TYR A 137 12.60 10.37 27.66
N ALA A 138 13.14 9.17 27.86
CA ALA A 138 13.91 8.84 29.05
C ALA A 138 15.19 9.66 29.18
N SER A 139 15.82 9.99 28.04
CA SER A 139 17.00 10.85 28.00
C SER A 139 16.69 12.34 28.23
N ALA A 140 15.46 12.79 27.95
CA ALA A 140 15.08 14.20 27.98
C ALA A 140 14.40 14.64 29.29
N ALA A 141 13.50 13.82 29.84
CA ALA A 141 12.66 14.20 30.99
C ALA A 141 13.06 13.52 32.32
N GLY A 142 13.94 12.51 32.28
CA GLY A 142 14.23 11.64 33.42
C GLY A 142 13.04 10.74 33.77
N VAL A 143 13.29 9.50 34.22
CA VAL A 143 12.22 8.52 34.45
C VAL A 143 12.41 7.81 35.78
N SER A 144 11.33 7.68 36.54
CA SER A 144 11.27 6.82 37.71
C SER A 144 11.32 5.32 37.34
N ALA A 145 11.75 4.47 38.27
CA ALA A 145 11.73 3.01 38.06
C ALA A 145 10.32 2.47 37.72
N VAL A 146 9.29 3.10 38.28
CA VAL A 146 7.87 2.81 37.99
C VAL A 146 7.51 3.20 36.56
N GLY A 147 7.98 4.36 36.08
CA GLY A 147 7.77 4.81 34.70
C GLY A 147 8.42 3.88 33.67
N VAL A 148 9.62 3.33 33.97
CA VAL A 148 10.28 2.32 33.12
C VAL A 148 9.47 1.02 33.05
N ALA A 149 8.93 0.55 34.18
CA ALA A 149 8.05 -0.62 34.20
C ALA A 149 6.75 -0.37 33.41
N CYS A 150 6.15 0.81 33.55
CA CYS A 150 4.95 1.20 32.79
C CYS A 150 5.22 1.30 31.28
N MET A 151 6.39 1.80 30.87
CA MET A 151 6.80 1.82 29.46
C MET A 151 6.95 0.40 28.91
N ALA A 152 7.62 -0.50 29.62
CA ALA A 152 7.79 -1.90 29.19
C ALA A 152 6.43 -2.62 29.06
N LEU A 153 5.53 -2.44 30.03
CA LEU A 153 4.19 -3.01 30.00
C LEU A 153 3.33 -2.40 28.89
N SER A 154 3.49 -1.10 28.61
CA SER A 154 2.77 -0.42 27.52
C SER A 154 3.11 -1.01 26.15
N ILE A 155 4.36 -1.39 25.90
CA ILE A 155 4.77 -2.02 24.62
C ILE A 155 4.00 -3.32 24.38
N VAL A 156 3.78 -4.11 25.44
CA VAL A 156 3.09 -5.40 25.37
C VAL A 156 1.58 -5.21 25.28
N LEU A 157 1.02 -4.29 26.07
CA LEU A 157 -0.43 -4.16 26.20
C LEU A 157 -1.04 -3.27 25.13
N ALA A 158 -0.36 -2.20 24.70
CA ALA A 158 -0.93 -1.22 23.77
C ALA A 158 -1.44 -1.81 22.45
N PRO A 159 -0.76 -2.78 21.81
CA PRO A 159 -1.24 -3.35 20.55
C PRO A 159 -2.54 -4.16 20.68
N LEU A 160 -2.93 -4.62 21.87
CA LEU A 160 -4.04 -5.55 22.07
C LEU A 160 -5.40 -4.94 21.69
N LEU A 161 -5.70 -3.74 22.14
CA LEU A 161 -6.99 -3.08 21.85
C LEU A 161 -7.13 -2.72 20.35
N PRO A 162 -6.13 -2.08 19.70
CA PRO A 162 -6.22 -1.84 18.26
C PRO A 162 -6.20 -3.12 17.42
N LEU A 163 -5.48 -4.17 17.84
CA LEU A 163 -5.55 -5.48 17.20
C LEU A 163 -6.97 -6.07 17.30
N ALA A 164 -7.59 -5.96 18.47
CA ALA A 164 -8.97 -6.39 18.68
C ALA A 164 -9.92 -5.67 17.71
N ALA A 165 -9.82 -4.34 17.61
CA ALA A 165 -10.60 -3.54 16.65
C ALA A 165 -10.33 -3.95 15.19
N ALA A 166 -9.07 -4.16 14.82
CA ALA A 166 -8.67 -4.60 13.48
C ALA A 166 -9.28 -5.97 13.12
N VAL A 167 -9.26 -6.94 14.04
CA VAL A 167 -9.83 -8.26 13.81
C VAL A 167 -11.36 -8.19 13.66
N VAL A 168 -12.04 -7.42 14.51
CA VAL A 168 -13.49 -7.20 14.40
C VAL A 168 -13.83 -6.55 13.06
N LEU A 169 -13.10 -5.51 12.67
CA LEU A 169 -13.30 -4.83 11.40
C LEU A 169 -13.07 -5.79 10.22
N ALA A 170 -12.04 -6.64 10.28
CA ALA A 170 -11.78 -7.63 9.26
C ALA A 170 -12.91 -8.68 9.16
N VAL A 171 -13.47 -9.13 10.29
CA VAL A 171 -14.66 -10.01 10.32
C VAL A 171 -15.85 -9.33 9.66
N LEU A 172 -16.13 -8.08 10.02
CA LEU A 172 -17.25 -7.31 9.45
C LEU A 172 -17.08 -7.14 7.94
N ILE A 173 -15.88 -6.76 7.49
CA ILE A 173 -15.56 -6.61 6.07
C ILE A 173 -15.70 -7.95 5.35
N ALA A 174 -15.24 -9.06 5.92
CA ALA A 174 -15.38 -10.39 5.32
C ALA A 174 -16.85 -10.80 5.19
N ALA A 175 -17.66 -10.58 6.24
CA ALA A 175 -19.09 -10.87 6.25
C ALA A 175 -19.86 -10.02 5.23
N VAL A 176 -19.59 -8.72 5.19
CA VAL A 176 -20.15 -7.78 4.22
C VAL A 176 -19.70 -8.16 2.81
N SER A 177 -18.40 -8.37 2.60
CA SER A 177 -17.83 -8.72 1.29
C SER A 177 -18.39 -10.02 0.72
N SER A 178 -18.79 -10.98 1.56
CA SER A 178 -19.46 -12.20 1.11
C SER A 178 -20.83 -11.95 0.49
N ARG A 179 -21.50 -10.85 0.85
CA ARG A 179 -22.84 -10.48 0.36
C ARG A 179 -22.81 -9.44 -0.77
N PHE A 180 -21.74 -8.66 -0.89
CA PHE A 180 -21.63 -7.64 -1.92
C PHE A 180 -20.85 -8.13 -3.14
N LYS A 181 -21.55 -8.25 -4.28
CA LYS A 181 -20.96 -8.59 -5.59
C LYS A 181 -19.84 -7.61 -6.04
N HIS A 182 -19.73 -6.44 -5.42
CA HIS A 182 -18.78 -5.37 -5.78
C HIS A 182 -18.00 -4.80 -4.57
N ALA A 183 -17.81 -5.57 -3.50
CA ALA A 183 -17.14 -5.11 -2.27
C ALA A 183 -15.75 -4.46 -2.54
N ASN A 184 -15.03 -5.00 -3.51
CA ASN A 184 -13.72 -4.48 -3.93
C ASN A 184 -13.79 -3.07 -4.52
N VAL A 185 -14.87 -2.71 -5.20
CA VAL A 185 -15.10 -1.35 -5.72
C VAL A 185 -15.30 -0.37 -4.57
N ALA A 186 -16.06 -0.75 -3.54
CA ALA A 186 -16.25 0.10 -2.37
C ALA A 186 -14.93 0.36 -1.62
N VAL A 187 -14.07 -0.66 -1.47
CA VAL A 187 -12.73 -0.50 -0.88
C VAL A 187 -11.87 0.46 -1.72
N ILE A 188 -11.90 0.34 -3.05
CA ILE A 188 -11.19 1.25 -3.95
C ILE A 188 -11.66 2.68 -3.72
N VAL A 189 -12.98 2.93 -3.74
CA VAL A 189 -13.56 4.27 -3.55
C VAL A 189 -13.20 4.87 -2.19
N LEU A 190 -13.34 4.10 -1.11
CA LEU A 190 -13.01 4.56 0.24
C LEU A 190 -11.52 4.88 0.41
N THR A 191 -10.65 4.01 -0.12
CA THR A 191 -9.20 4.24 -0.06
C THR A 191 -8.81 5.48 -0.86
N LEU A 192 -9.44 5.67 -2.02
CA LEU A 192 -9.27 6.86 -2.85
C LEU A 192 -9.70 8.12 -2.09
N ALA A 193 -10.91 8.11 -1.51
CA ALA A 193 -11.43 9.23 -0.72
C ALA A 193 -10.53 9.57 0.48
N ALA A 194 -10.05 8.56 1.22
CA ALA A 194 -9.11 8.75 2.32
C ALA A 194 -7.79 9.35 1.86
N THR A 195 -7.26 8.89 0.72
CA THR A 195 -6.03 9.44 0.12
C THR A 195 -6.23 10.90 -0.26
N LEU A 196 -7.36 11.23 -0.88
CA LEU A 196 -7.71 12.62 -1.22
C LEU A 196 -7.83 13.49 0.04
N ALA A 197 -8.55 13.01 1.06
CA ALA A 197 -8.70 13.72 2.32
C ALA A 197 -7.36 13.96 3.02
N ALA A 198 -6.44 12.99 2.99
CA ALA A 198 -5.10 13.15 3.53
C ALA A 198 -4.31 14.22 2.76
N VAL A 199 -4.32 14.18 1.42
CA VAL A 199 -3.62 15.14 0.57
C VAL A 199 -4.18 16.55 0.78
N PHE A 200 -5.49 16.75 0.67
CA PHE A 200 -6.13 18.05 0.88
C PHE A 200 -6.02 18.55 2.32
N GLY A 201 -6.08 17.64 3.30
CA GLY A 201 -5.85 17.95 4.71
C GLY A 201 -4.43 18.44 4.98
N SER A 202 -3.42 17.83 4.36
CA SER A 202 -2.03 18.29 4.45
C SER A 202 -1.84 19.70 3.87
N PHE A 203 -2.49 20.03 2.77
CA PHE A 203 -2.43 21.39 2.19
C PHE A 203 -3.11 22.45 3.05
N ALA A 204 -4.22 22.09 3.72
CA ALA A 204 -4.89 22.99 4.67
C ALA A 204 -4.02 23.30 5.90
N LEU A 205 -3.20 22.33 6.33
CA LEU A 205 -2.30 22.46 7.48
C LEU A 205 -0.99 23.19 7.14
N SER A 206 -0.46 23.04 5.93
CA SER A 206 0.80 23.69 5.52
C SER A 206 0.70 25.20 5.27
N GLY A 207 -0.51 25.76 5.23
CA GLY A 207 -0.73 27.19 4.99
C GLY A 207 -0.68 28.08 6.24
N GLN A 208 -0.44 27.52 7.43
CA GLN A 208 -0.44 28.27 8.69
C GLN A 208 0.87 28.08 9.47
N SER A 209 1.64 29.17 9.52
CA SER A 209 2.69 29.53 10.48
C SER A 209 4.13 28.99 10.30
N ASP A 210 5.07 29.94 10.12
CA ASP A 210 6.53 29.83 10.34
C ASP A 210 6.91 30.06 11.83
N ASP A 211 5.91 30.25 12.71
CA ASP A 211 6.12 30.61 14.11
C ASP A 211 6.11 29.37 15.03
N LEU A 212 7.24 29.16 15.71
CA LEU A 212 7.46 28.04 16.63
C LEU A 212 6.45 28.03 17.80
N ALA A 213 5.94 29.21 18.20
CA ALA A 213 4.93 29.33 19.26
C ALA A 213 3.52 28.95 18.79
N ALA A 214 3.19 29.23 17.52
CA ALA A 214 1.93 28.77 16.92
C ALA A 214 1.95 27.24 16.72
N LEU A 215 3.10 26.68 16.36
CA LEU A 215 3.31 25.24 16.24
C LEU A 215 3.20 24.51 17.59
N SER A 216 3.68 25.10 18.69
CA SER A 216 3.54 24.49 20.02
C SER A 216 2.09 24.53 20.52
N ALA A 217 1.36 25.63 20.29
CA ALA A 217 -0.06 25.76 20.63
C ALA A 217 -0.94 24.78 19.81
N LEU A 218 -0.68 24.67 18.50
CA LEU A 218 -1.33 23.69 17.63
C LEU A 218 -0.99 22.26 18.05
N GLY A 219 0.28 22.00 18.41
CA GLY A 219 0.74 20.71 18.92
C GLY A 219 0.04 20.31 20.22
N ALA A 220 -0.15 21.25 21.15
CA ALA A 220 -0.89 21.02 22.39
C ALA A 220 -2.39 20.74 22.12
N GLN A 221 -3.02 21.51 21.21
CA GLN A 221 -4.41 21.29 20.81
C GLN A 221 -4.61 19.93 20.16
N LEU A 222 -3.73 19.54 19.23
CA LEU A 222 -3.78 18.23 18.59
C LEU A 222 -3.55 17.11 19.60
N THR A 223 -2.61 17.27 20.54
CA THR A 223 -2.36 16.28 21.60
C THR A 223 -3.60 16.08 22.48
N GLY A 224 -4.30 17.17 22.84
CA GLY A 224 -5.56 17.10 23.56
C GLY A 224 -6.68 16.39 22.77
N GLN A 225 -6.77 16.63 21.46
CA GLN A 225 -7.73 15.92 20.60
C GLN A 225 -7.37 14.43 20.45
N LEU A 226 -6.09 14.09 20.30
CA LEU A 226 -5.62 12.71 20.22
C LEU A 226 -5.90 11.95 21.53
N ALA A 227 -5.71 12.60 22.68
CA ALA A 227 -6.06 12.05 23.98
C ALA A 227 -7.57 11.73 24.10
N ALA A 228 -8.43 12.57 23.51
CA ALA A 228 -9.88 12.36 23.50
C ALA A 228 -10.32 11.24 22.54
N ILE A 229 -9.66 11.12 21.38
CA ILE A 229 -9.97 10.09 20.38
C ILE A 229 -9.53 8.70 20.86
N PHE A 230 -8.39 8.62 21.56
CA PHE A 230 -7.86 7.37 22.10
C PHE A 230 -7.50 7.48 23.59
N PRO A 231 -8.50 7.50 24.49
CA PRO A 231 -8.30 7.61 25.94
C PRO A 231 -7.29 6.62 26.55
N PRO A 232 -7.17 5.36 26.06
CA PRO A 232 -6.18 4.42 26.60
C PRO A 232 -4.73 4.89 26.47
N ALA A 233 -4.36 5.65 25.42
CA ALA A 233 -3.00 6.20 25.33
C ALA A 233 -2.76 7.31 26.37
N ALA A 234 -3.79 8.09 26.70
CA ALA A 234 -3.70 9.11 27.74
C ALA A 234 -3.49 8.46 29.13
N TRP A 235 -4.21 7.39 29.44
CA TRP A 235 -4.05 6.64 30.69
C TRP A 235 -2.67 5.97 30.82
N ALA A 236 -2.13 5.43 29.71
CA ALA A 236 -0.77 4.93 29.67
C ALA A 236 0.26 6.05 29.94
N THR A 237 0.02 7.23 29.37
CA THR A 237 0.88 8.41 29.55
C THR A 237 0.84 8.92 30.99
N ALA A 238 -0.34 8.99 31.62
CA ALA A 238 -0.46 9.37 33.02
C ALA A 238 0.32 8.42 33.95
N GLY A 239 0.29 7.11 33.67
CA GLY A 239 1.12 6.13 34.38
C GLY A 239 2.63 6.30 34.16
N ILE A 240 3.05 6.70 32.96
CA ILE A 240 4.48 6.86 32.59
C ILE A 240 5.06 8.18 33.09
N VAL A 241 4.32 9.28 32.94
CA VAL A 241 4.76 10.66 33.24
C VAL A 241 4.47 11.01 34.70
N GLN A 242 3.23 10.80 35.14
CA GLN A 242 2.76 11.23 36.47
C GLN A 242 2.89 10.13 37.54
N GLY A 243 3.15 8.88 37.13
CA GLY A 243 3.20 7.73 38.04
C GLY A 243 1.83 7.25 38.54
N ASP A 244 0.74 7.67 37.88
CA ASP A 244 -0.62 7.26 38.26
C ASP A 244 -0.90 5.80 37.87
N LEU A 245 -0.71 4.90 38.84
CA LEU A 245 -0.93 3.47 38.68
C LEU A 245 -2.42 3.10 38.49
N VAL A 246 -3.36 3.94 38.92
CA VAL A 246 -4.79 3.66 38.76
C VAL A 246 -5.19 3.82 37.29
N GLN A 247 -4.73 4.91 36.66
CA GLN A 247 -4.93 5.10 35.22
C GLN A 247 -4.20 4.03 34.41
N PHE A 248 -2.97 3.67 34.81
CA PHE A 248 -2.25 2.58 34.16
C PHE A 248 -2.97 1.22 34.28
N ALA A 249 -3.55 0.92 35.45
CA ALA A 249 -4.34 -0.29 35.65
C ALA A 249 -5.61 -0.29 34.78
N ALA A 250 -6.28 0.86 34.62
CA ALA A 250 -7.42 1.00 33.70
C ALA A 250 -7.00 0.73 32.24
N PHE A 251 -5.84 1.26 31.81
CA PHE A 251 -5.26 0.96 30.50
C PHE A 251 -5.02 -0.54 30.31
N ALA A 252 -4.42 -1.21 31.29
CA ALA A 252 -4.16 -2.64 31.23
C ALA A 252 -5.47 -3.46 31.17
N ALA A 253 -6.43 -3.13 32.03
CA ALA A 253 -7.72 -3.82 32.10
C ALA A 253 -8.48 -3.75 30.77
N VAL A 254 -8.55 -2.57 30.14
CA VAL A 254 -9.25 -2.39 28.85
C VAL A 254 -8.58 -3.17 27.72
N ASN A 255 -7.25 -3.18 27.65
CA ASN A 255 -6.52 -3.95 26.63
C ASN A 255 -6.70 -5.45 26.79
N ILE A 256 -6.64 -5.96 28.02
CA ILE A 256 -6.84 -7.39 28.32
C ILE A 256 -8.30 -7.80 28.05
N ALA A 257 -9.26 -6.98 28.48
CA ALA A 257 -10.68 -7.23 28.24
C ALA A 257 -11.01 -7.26 26.74
N ALA A 258 -10.46 -6.33 25.96
CA ALA A 258 -10.63 -6.30 24.51
C ALA A 258 -10.03 -7.55 23.83
N ALA A 259 -8.84 -7.97 24.24
CA ALA A 259 -8.21 -9.19 23.73
C ALA A 259 -9.05 -10.44 24.04
N ALA A 260 -9.57 -10.55 25.27
CA ALA A 260 -10.44 -11.66 25.67
C ALA A 260 -11.77 -11.66 24.90
N ALA A 261 -12.40 -10.49 24.73
CA ALA A 261 -13.64 -10.34 23.98
C ALA A 261 -13.47 -10.76 22.51
N VAL A 262 -12.38 -10.35 21.87
CA VAL A 262 -12.11 -10.72 20.47
C VAL A 262 -11.76 -12.18 20.33
N PHE A 263 -10.99 -12.76 21.26
CA PHE A 263 -10.75 -14.20 21.28
C PHE A 263 -12.08 -14.98 21.33
N ALA A 264 -12.99 -14.59 22.23
CA ALA A 264 -14.30 -15.21 22.35
C ALA A 264 -15.16 -15.03 21.09
N LEU A 265 -15.18 -13.82 20.51
CA LEU A 265 -15.92 -13.51 19.29
C LEU A 265 -15.42 -14.34 18.11
N VAL A 266 -14.11 -14.35 17.87
CA VAL A 266 -13.51 -15.08 16.76
C VAL A 266 -13.72 -16.58 16.95
N ALA A 267 -13.52 -17.12 18.16
CA ALA A 267 -13.74 -18.54 18.42
C ALA A 267 -15.18 -18.98 18.08
N ARG A 268 -16.18 -18.13 18.32
CA ARG A 268 -17.59 -18.40 17.96
C ARG A 268 -17.86 -18.23 16.46
N LEU A 269 -17.31 -17.20 15.82
CA LEU A 269 -17.58 -16.89 14.42
C LEU A 269 -16.68 -17.62 13.42
N PHE A 270 -15.61 -18.28 13.89
CA PHE A 270 -14.58 -18.86 13.04
C PHE A 270 -15.11 -19.89 12.04
N VAL A 271 -15.97 -20.80 12.51
CA VAL A 271 -16.56 -21.86 11.68
C VAL A 271 -17.64 -21.33 10.71
N PRO A 272 -18.67 -20.59 11.16
CA PRO A 272 -19.73 -20.12 10.26
C PRO A 272 -19.24 -19.12 9.20
N VAL A 273 -18.30 -18.23 9.53
CA VAL A 273 -17.77 -17.27 8.56
C VAL A 273 -16.92 -17.97 7.51
N ASN A 274 -16.03 -18.89 7.90
CA ASN A 274 -15.20 -19.60 6.94
C ASN A 274 -16.01 -20.57 6.07
N SER A 275 -17.04 -21.23 6.61
CA SER A 275 -17.92 -22.09 5.79
C SER A 275 -18.74 -21.28 4.78
N LEU A 276 -19.23 -20.09 5.14
CA LEU A 276 -19.91 -19.19 4.21
C LEU A 276 -18.98 -18.70 3.09
N LEU A 277 -17.76 -18.28 3.44
CA LEU A 277 -16.77 -17.81 2.45
C LEU A 277 -16.31 -18.92 1.49
N MET A 278 -16.21 -20.17 1.96
CA MET A 278 -15.80 -21.31 1.13
C MET A 278 -16.96 -21.90 0.31
N SER A 279 -18.21 -21.77 0.79
CA SER A 279 -19.41 -22.21 0.07
C SER A 279 -19.90 -21.20 -0.97
N SER A 280 -19.52 -19.92 -0.85
CA SER A 280 -19.78 -18.88 -1.85
C SER A 280 -18.85 -18.99 -3.08
N ARG A 281 -18.80 -20.16 -3.73
CA ARG A 281 -18.38 -20.21 -5.14
C ARG A 281 -19.55 -19.73 -5.98
N PRO A 282 -19.36 -18.77 -6.91
CA PRO A 282 -20.40 -18.48 -7.87
C PRO A 282 -20.67 -19.76 -8.66
N ARG A 283 -21.86 -20.34 -8.48
CA ARG A 283 -22.41 -21.33 -9.41
C ARG A 283 -22.70 -20.58 -10.72
N GLY A 284 -21.66 -20.38 -11.52
CA GLY A 284 -21.83 -20.20 -12.95
C GLY A 284 -22.14 -21.57 -13.51
N THR A 285 -23.41 -21.97 -13.49
CA THR A 285 -23.88 -23.07 -14.33
C THR A 285 -23.76 -22.61 -15.77
N PHE A 286 -22.63 -22.92 -16.39
CA PHE A 286 -22.50 -22.88 -17.83
C PHE A 286 -23.36 -24.03 -18.37
N SER A 287 -24.54 -23.68 -18.90
CA SER A 287 -25.43 -24.62 -19.59
C SER A 287 -25.17 -24.51 -21.09
N PHE A 288 -25.03 -25.67 -21.74
CA PHE A 288 -24.94 -25.80 -23.19
C PHE A 288 -26.32 -25.82 -23.88
N ASP A 289 -27.43 -25.63 -23.14
CA ASP A 289 -28.77 -25.75 -23.72
C ASP A 289 -29.12 -24.60 -24.66
N GLY A 290 -29.37 -25.00 -25.91
CA GLY A 290 -29.36 -24.18 -27.12
C GLY A 290 -30.46 -23.14 -27.31
N ASP A 291 -31.23 -22.79 -26.28
CA ASP A 291 -32.29 -21.76 -26.39
C ASP A 291 -32.14 -20.61 -25.38
N LYS A 292 -31.28 -20.76 -24.37
CA LYS A 292 -30.87 -19.69 -23.45
C LYS A 292 -29.35 -19.63 -23.29
N GLY A 293 -28.62 -20.25 -24.20
CA GLY A 293 -27.17 -20.13 -24.33
C GLY A 293 -26.84 -18.65 -24.38
N ALA A 294 -26.13 -18.18 -23.34
CA ALA A 294 -25.85 -16.77 -23.12
C ALA A 294 -25.57 -16.07 -24.45
N GLY A 295 -26.37 -15.06 -24.78
CA GLY A 295 -26.09 -14.12 -25.85
C GLY A 295 -24.78 -13.40 -25.54
N ALA A 296 -23.66 -14.09 -25.75
CA ALA A 296 -22.34 -13.56 -25.71
C ALA A 296 -22.26 -12.64 -26.92
N LYS A 297 -22.60 -11.36 -26.69
CA LYS A 297 -22.44 -10.30 -27.68
C LYS A 297 -21.10 -10.50 -28.38
N SER A 298 -21.12 -10.64 -29.70
CA SER A 298 -19.92 -10.88 -30.50
C SER A 298 -18.90 -9.77 -30.21
N SER A 299 -17.89 -10.09 -29.40
CA SER A 299 -16.79 -9.19 -29.11
C SER A 299 -15.53 -9.73 -29.75
N THR A 300 -14.71 -8.85 -30.31
CA THR A 300 -13.42 -9.25 -30.86
C THR A 300 -12.55 -9.83 -29.73
N PRO A 301 -11.67 -10.81 -30.03
CA PRO A 301 -10.81 -11.41 -29.00
C PRO A 301 -10.03 -10.37 -28.20
N PHE A 302 -9.54 -9.32 -28.86
CA PHE A 302 -8.83 -8.22 -28.22
C PHE A 302 -9.70 -7.46 -27.21
N ARG A 303 -10.95 -7.11 -27.57
CA ARG A 303 -11.87 -6.42 -26.66
C ARG A 303 -12.27 -7.31 -25.48
N ALA A 304 -12.49 -8.60 -25.72
CA ALA A 304 -12.77 -9.56 -24.66
C ALA A 304 -11.62 -9.64 -23.65
N LEU A 305 -10.38 -9.66 -24.13
CA LEU A 305 -9.17 -9.66 -23.29
C LEU A 305 -9.01 -8.33 -22.53
N MET A 306 -9.25 -7.17 -23.16
CA MET A 306 -9.24 -5.89 -22.44
C MET A 306 -10.29 -5.84 -21.31
N VAL A 307 -11.50 -6.32 -21.58
CA VAL A 307 -12.57 -6.38 -20.56
C VAL A 307 -12.20 -7.35 -19.44
N LYS A 308 -11.57 -8.49 -19.75
CA LYS A 308 -11.03 -9.42 -18.76
C LYS A 308 -10.02 -8.71 -17.84
N GLU A 309 -9.06 -7.97 -18.41
CA GLU A 309 -8.04 -7.26 -17.65
C GLU A 309 -8.63 -6.11 -16.80
N LEU A 310 -9.61 -5.36 -17.32
CA LEU A 310 -10.33 -4.33 -16.56
C LEU A 310 -11.12 -4.94 -15.39
N ARG A 311 -11.75 -6.09 -15.60
CA ARG A 311 -12.44 -6.83 -14.53
C ARG A 311 -11.46 -7.32 -13.48
N LEU A 312 -10.29 -7.84 -13.88
CA LEU A 312 -9.23 -8.25 -12.95
C LEU A 312 -8.74 -7.06 -12.09
N LEU A 313 -8.55 -5.90 -12.74
CA LEU A 313 -8.15 -4.66 -12.08
C LEU A 313 -9.19 -4.21 -11.05
N ALA A 314 -10.47 -4.12 -11.43
CA ALA A 314 -11.56 -3.72 -10.53
C ALA A 314 -11.86 -4.76 -9.43
N ALA A 315 -11.64 -6.05 -9.72
CA ALA A 315 -11.82 -7.12 -8.75
C ALA A 315 -10.68 -7.19 -7.73
N THR A 316 -9.58 -6.46 -7.92
CA THR A 316 -8.38 -6.58 -7.09
C THR A 316 -7.95 -5.20 -6.55
N PRO A 317 -8.44 -4.78 -5.37
CA PRO A 317 -8.20 -3.43 -4.84
C PRO A 317 -6.72 -3.06 -4.74
N ILE A 318 -5.87 -3.98 -4.28
CA ILE A 318 -4.43 -3.74 -4.12
C ILE A 318 -3.75 -3.49 -5.48
N TYR A 319 -4.20 -4.19 -6.51
CA TYR A 319 -3.70 -4.03 -7.87
C TYR A 319 -4.19 -2.72 -8.49
N PHE A 320 -5.48 -2.38 -8.32
CA PHE A 320 -6.01 -1.08 -8.73
C PHE A 320 -5.24 0.07 -8.07
N MET A 321 -5.09 0.02 -6.74
CA MET A 321 -4.40 1.06 -5.98
C MET A 321 -2.92 1.16 -6.35
N ASN A 322 -2.22 0.05 -6.64
CA ASN A 322 -0.84 0.14 -7.09
C ASN A 322 -0.76 0.71 -8.51
N ALA A 323 -1.56 0.19 -9.43
CA ALA A 323 -1.44 0.49 -10.85
C ALA A 323 -2.06 1.82 -11.28
N CYS A 324 -3.00 2.37 -10.51
CA CYS A 324 -3.75 3.57 -10.90
C CYS A 324 -3.51 4.80 -10.01
N ILE A 325 -2.84 4.66 -8.85
CA ILE A 325 -2.69 5.77 -7.91
C ILE A 325 -2.00 6.99 -8.51
N GLY A 326 -0.96 6.82 -9.33
CA GLY A 326 -0.31 7.97 -9.94
C GLY A 326 -1.20 8.66 -10.98
N TYR A 327 -2.03 7.94 -11.74
CA TYR A 327 -3.00 8.58 -12.64
C TYR A 327 -4.04 9.40 -11.88
N VAL A 328 -4.46 8.92 -10.70
CA VAL A 328 -5.33 9.70 -9.80
C VAL A 328 -4.59 10.93 -9.29
N LEU A 329 -3.36 10.78 -8.81
CA LEU A 329 -2.56 11.90 -8.27
C LEU A 329 -2.32 12.98 -9.34
N VAL A 330 -2.15 12.60 -10.61
CA VAL A 330 -2.05 13.54 -11.74
C VAL A 330 -3.34 14.36 -11.91
N LEU A 331 -4.51 13.72 -11.86
CA LEU A 331 -5.81 14.42 -11.91
C LEU A 331 -5.99 15.37 -10.72
N VAL A 332 -5.64 14.91 -9.52
CA VAL A 332 -5.76 15.71 -8.29
C VAL A 332 -4.83 16.91 -8.34
N ALA A 333 -3.58 16.72 -8.77
CA ALA A 333 -2.62 17.79 -8.94
C ALA A 333 -3.11 18.82 -9.96
N ALA A 334 -3.69 18.38 -11.09
CA ALA A 334 -4.24 19.29 -12.09
C ALA A 334 -5.42 20.12 -11.57
N VAL A 335 -6.34 19.49 -10.84
CA VAL A 335 -7.45 20.20 -10.19
C VAL A 335 -6.94 21.18 -9.12
N ALA A 336 -5.97 20.76 -8.31
CA ALA A 336 -5.39 21.62 -7.27
C ALA A 336 -4.71 22.87 -7.88
N VAL A 337 -3.95 22.69 -8.95
CA VAL A 337 -3.33 23.80 -9.70
C VAL A 337 -4.40 24.71 -10.31
N ALA A 338 -5.43 24.14 -10.92
CA ALA A 338 -6.52 24.92 -11.54
C ALA A 338 -7.29 25.75 -10.52
N VAL A 339 -7.66 25.14 -9.38
CA VAL A 339 -8.35 25.83 -8.29
C VAL A 339 -7.45 26.89 -7.67
N GLY A 340 -6.19 26.56 -7.37
CA GLY A 340 -5.25 27.51 -6.77
C GLY A 340 -4.98 28.73 -7.66
N SER A 341 -4.91 28.53 -8.98
CA SER A 341 -4.81 29.61 -9.96
C SER A 341 -6.09 30.47 -9.97
N ALA A 342 -7.27 29.84 -10.00
CA ALA A 342 -8.54 30.57 -10.04
C ALA A 342 -8.85 31.36 -8.76
N THR A 343 -8.43 30.86 -7.59
CA THR A 343 -8.62 31.54 -6.29
C THR A 343 -7.54 32.57 -5.97
N GLY A 344 -6.52 32.71 -6.83
CA GLY A 344 -5.37 33.58 -6.58
C GLY A 344 -4.43 33.11 -5.46
N MET A 345 -4.67 31.93 -4.88
CA MET A 345 -3.77 31.33 -3.88
C MET A 345 -2.41 30.94 -4.50
N LEU A 346 -2.41 30.68 -5.80
CA LEU A 346 -1.24 30.31 -6.60
C LEU A 346 -0.85 31.51 -7.47
N SER A 347 -0.51 32.64 -6.83
CA SER A 347 -0.05 33.85 -7.51
C SER A 347 1.38 33.64 -8.02
N LEU A 348 1.49 33.15 -9.26
CA LEU A 348 2.75 33.03 -9.99
C LEU A 348 3.47 34.38 -10.15
N ASP A 349 2.76 35.49 -10.01
CA ASP A 349 3.32 36.86 -10.04
C ASP A 349 4.23 37.16 -8.83
N LEU A 350 4.14 36.37 -7.75
CA LEU A 350 5.04 36.45 -6.60
C LEU A 350 6.34 35.66 -6.79
N LEU A 351 6.41 34.77 -7.81
CA LEU A 351 7.64 34.05 -8.11
C LEU A 351 8.62 34.98 -8.80
N PRO A 352 9.90 35.01 -8.39
CA PRO A 352 10.90 35.79 -9.11
C PRO A 352 10.91 35.38 -10.60
N PRO A 353 11.04 36.32 -11.55
CA PRO A 353 10.95 36.05 -13.00
C PRO A 353 11.90 34.95 -13.48
N ALA A 354 13.01 34.73 -12.78
CA ALA A 354 13.97 33.67 -13.03
C ALA A 354 13.40 32.25 -12.86
N TYR A 355 12.33 32.05 -12.07
CA TYR A 355 11.73 30.74 -11.79
C TYR A 355 10.51 30.41 -12.67
N ALA A 356 9.92 31.39 -13.35
CA ALA A 356 8.83 31.17 -14.30
C ALA A 356 9.13 30.11 -15.39
N PRO A 357 10.30 30.12 -16.07
CA PRO A 357 10.61 29.09 -17.07
C PRO A 357 10.83 27.69 -16.46
N PHE A 358 11.16 27.59 -15.17
CA PHE A 358 11.31 26.31 -14.49
C PHE A 358 9.97 25.61 -14.27
N VAL A 359 8.86 26.36 -14.14
CA VAL A 359 7.53 25.77 -14.01
C VAL A 359 7.17 25.00 -15.28
N GLY A 360 7.30 25.63 -16.46
CA GLY A 360 7.02 24.97 -17.74
C GLY A 360 7.97 23.80 -18.05
N ALA A 361 9.23 23.90 -17.63
CA ALA A 361 10.22 22.84 -17.84
C ALA A 361 10.03 21.63 -16.92
N LEU A 362 9.64 21.81 -15.66
CA LEU A 362 9.57 20.75 -14.65
C LEU A 362 8.19 20.10 -14.53
N LEU A 363 7.11 20.84 -14.81
CA LEU A 363 5.74 20.36 -14.67
C LEU A 363 5.45 19.09 -15.50
N PRO A 364 5.88 18.97 -16.78
CA PRO A 364 5.73 17.74 -17.54
C PRO A 364 6.42 16.54 -16.88
N TRP A 365 7.56 16.74 -16.25
CA TRP A 365 8.29 15.66 -15.57
C TRP A 365 7.68 15.27 -14.23
N ALA A 366 7.05 16.20 -13.52
CA ALA A 366 6.27 15.89 -12.32
C ALA A 366 5.09 14.98 -12.67
N LEU A 367 4.36 15.27 -13.75
CA LEU A 367 3.30 14.39 -14.25
C LEU A 367 3.84 13.05 -14.76
N ALA A 368 4.98 13.08 -15.45
CA ALA A 368 5.65 11.88 -15.94
C ALA A 368 6.10 10.96 -14.80
N PHE A 369 6.54 11.51 -13.68
CA PHE A 369 6.90 10.73 -12.49
C PHE A 369 5.72 9.90 -11.99
N PHE A 370 4.55 10.53 -11.79
CA PHE A 370 3.36 9.82 -11.33
C PHE A 370 2.88 8.76 -12.34
N CYS A 371 3.03 9.03 -13.64
CA CYS A 371 2.72 8.04 -14.68
C CYS A 371 3.74 6.90 -14.72
N ALA A 372 5.02 7.18 -14.50
CA ALA A 372 6.10 6.19 -14.56
C ALA A 372 6.03 5.19 -13.40
N ILE A 373 5.60 5.64 -12.21
CA ILE A 373 5.42 4.76 -11.05
C ILE A 373 4.10 3.96 -11.09
N SER A 374 3.24 4.21 -12.08
CA SER A 374 1.92 3.59 -12.22
C SER A 374 1.87 2.71 -13.47
N SER A 375 1.86 1.39 -13.27
CA SER A 375 1.80 0.44 -14.38
C SER A 375 0.90 -0.74 -14.04
N THR A 376 -0.13 -0.95 -14.84
CA THR A 376 -0.97 -2.16 -14.74
C THR A 376 -0.18 -3.38 -15.22
N THR A 377 0.67 -3.23 -16.24
CA THR A 377 1.29 -4.38 -16.89
C THR A 377 2.36 -5.07 -16.06
N ALA A 378 2.99 -4.36 -15.11
CA ALA A 378 4.14 -4.84 -14.34
C ALA A 378 3.86 -6.06 -13.44
N ALA A 379 2.60 -6.36 -13.14
CA ALA A 379 2.20 -7.59 -12.44
C ALA A 379 1.16 -8.42 -13.23
N SER A 380 0.76 -7.96 -14.42
CA SER A 380 -0.40 -8.46 -15.15
C SER A 380 -0.30 -9.89 -15.68
N VAL A 381 0.91 -10.39 -15.94
CA VAL A 381 1.16 -11.78 -16.37
C VAL A 381 1.26 -12.66 -15.12
N SER A 382 2.00 -12.22 -14.10
CA SER A 382 2.10 -12.95 -12.82
C SER A 382 0.73 -13.13 -12.14
N LEU A 383 -0.16 -12.15 -12.26
CA LEU A 383 -1.54 -12.21 -11.72
C LEU A 383 -2.42 -13.29 -12.34
N GLU A 384 -2.06 -13.86 -13.49
CA GLU A 384 -2.79 -14.99 -14.05
C GLU A 384 -2.68 -16.25 -13.18
N GLY A 385 -1.58 -16.40 -12.43
CA GLY A 385 -1.40 -17.42 -11.41
C GLY A 385 -1.76 -18.83 -11.88
N SER A 386 -2.66 -19.50 -11.16
CA SER A 386 -3.14 -20.84 -11.48
C SER A 386 -4.06 -20.90 -12.71
N ALA A 387 -4.59 -19.77 -13.17
CA ALA A 387 -5.47 -19.68 -14.34
C ALA A 387 -4.71 -19.46 -15.66
N ARG A 388 -3.37 -19.43 -15.63
CA ARG A 388 -2.51 -19.17 -16.82
C ARG A 388 -2.75 -20.13 -17.99
N TRP A 389 -3.12 -21.37 -17.69
CA TRP A 389 -3.38 -22.39 -18.70
C TRP A 389 -4.49 -21.95 -19.67
N LEU A 390 -5.46 -21.15 -19.23
CA LEU A 390 -6.51 -20.60 -20.08
C LEU A 390 -5.96 -19.69 -21.18
N MET A 391 -4.93 -18.89 -20.91
CA MET A 391 -4.32 -18.02 -21.92
C MET A 391 -3.35 -18.78 -22.81
N LEU A 392 -2.76 -19.87 -22.31
CA LEU A 392 -1.86 -20.75 -23.08
C LEU A 392 -2.62 -21.63 -24.08
N THR A 393 -3.85 -22.04 -23.75
CA THR A 393 -4.68 -22.88 -24.62
C THR A 393 -5.67 -22.11 -25.48
N ALA A 394 -5.87 -20.81 -25.21
CA ALA A 394 -6.78 -19.99 -26.00
C ALA A 394 -6.28 -19.85 -27.44
N PRO A 395 -7.17 -19.94 -28.45
CA PRO A 395 -6.82 -19.80 -29.87
C PRO A 395 -6.60 -18.33 -30.27
N VAL A 396 -5.73 -17.64 -29.55
CA VAL A 396 -5.38 -16.22 -29.77
C VAL A 396 -3.87 -16.05 -29.78
N SER A 397 -3.38 -15.14 -30.62
CA SER A 397 -1.93 -14.90 -30.70
C SER A 397 -1.42 -14.26 -29.40
N PRO A 398 -0.17 -14.58 -28.96
CA PRO A 398 0.44 -13.93 -27.80
C PRO A 398 0.49 -12.40 -27.91
N ALA A 399 0.63 -11.87 -29.13
CA ALA A 399 0.58 -10.43 -29.40
C ALA A 399 -0.75 -9.81 -28.99
N THR A 400 -1.86 -10.50 -29.22
CA THR A 400 -3.21 -10.04 -28.84
C THR A 400 -3.38 -10.06 -27.32
N VAL A 401 -2.89 -11.10 -26.64
CA VAL A 401 -2.95 -11.23 -25.18
C VAL A 401 -2.13 -10.15 -24.49
N LEU A 402 -0.86 -10.01 -24.87
CA LEU A 402 0.05 -9.01 -24.29
C LEU A 402 -0.34 -7.59 -24.70
N GLY A 403 -0.81 -7.39 -25.93
CA GLY A 403 -1.29 -6.11 -26.42
C GLY A 403 -2.52 -5.61 -25.66
N ALA A 404 -3.46 -6.50 -25.33
CA ALA A 404 -4.64 -6.14 -24.54
C ALA A 404 -4.25 -5.60 -23.15
N LYS A 405 -3.22 -6.18 -22.51
CA LYS A 405 -2.71 -5.72 -21.21
C LYS A 405 -2.12 -4.30 -21.29
N VAL A 406 -1.29 -4.02 -22.30
CA VAL A 406 -0.74 -2.67 -22.54
C VAL A 406 -1.84 -1.68 -22.87
N ALA A 407 -2.81 -2.08 -23.70
CA ALA A 407 -3.92 -1.22 -24.08
C ALA A 407 -4.78 -0.80 -22.89
N VAL A 408 -4.97 -1.65 -21.88
CA VAL A 408 -5.67 -1.26 -20.64
C VAL A 408 -4.90 -0.21 -19.86
N ASN A 409 -3.55 -0.29 -19.79
CA ASN A 409 -2.76 0.76 -19.16
C ASN A 409 -2.93 2.11 -19.88
N LEU A 410 -2.77 2.09 -21.20
CA LEU A 410 -2.85 3.31 -22.02
C LEU A 410 -4.26 3.90 -22.05
N ALA A 411 -5.30 3.06 -22.07
CA ALA A 411 -6.69 3.49 -21.98
C ALA A 411 -7.10 3.97 -20.58
N ILE A 412 -6.20 4.00 -19.59
CA ILE A 412 -6.42 4.73 -18.33
C ILE A 412 -5.54 5.98 -18.35
N ALA A 413 -4.27 5.81 -18.72
CA ALA A 413 -3.29 6.88 -18.77
C ALA A 413 -3.70 8.03 -19.68
N VAL A 414 -4.12 7.75 -20.92
CA VAL A 414 -4.44 8.78 -21.93
C VAL A 414 -5.58 9.67 -21.47
N GLN A 415 -6.64 9.10 -20.89
CA GLN A 415 -7.80 9.86 -20.44
C GLN A 415 -7.47 10.73 -19.23
N CYS A 416 -6.77 10.16 -18.22
CA CYS A 416 -6.34 10.92 -17.05
C CYS A 416 -5.38 12.05 -17.44
N LEU A 417 -4.42 11.75 -18.33
CA LEU A 417 -3.45 12.72 -18.82
C LEU A 417 -4.08 13.80 -19.67
N ALA A 418 -4.97 13.46 -20.59
CA ALA A 418 -5.62 14.44 -21.46
C ALA A 418 -6.40 15.48 -20.64
N VAL A 419 -7.20 15.03 -19.67
CA VAL A 419 -7.95 15.93 -18.79
C VAL A 419 -6.99 16.79 -17.94
N SER A 420 -5.98 16.17 -17.35
CA SER A 420 -5.04 16.86 -16.46
C SER A 420 -4.18 17.90 -17.18
N ALA A 421 -3.65 17.54 -18.35
CA ALA A 421 -2.82 18.42 -19.17
C ALA A 421 -3.63 19.59 -19.73
N VAL A 422 -4.88 19.38 -20.16
CA VAL A 422 -5.78 20.47 -20.60
C VAL A 422 -6.07 21.43 -19.44
N LEU A 423 -6.41 20.92 -18.26
CA LEU A 423 -6.66 21.75 -17.07
C LEU A 423 -5.43 22.59 -16.73
N MET A 424 -4.24 22.00 -16.69
CA MET A 424 -3.00 22.71 -16.38
C MET A 424 -2.61 23.72 -17.46
N ALA A 425 -2.80 23.40 -18.74
CA ALA A 425 -2.48 24.31 -19.85
C ALA A 425 -3.38 25.56 -19.88
N VAL A 426 -4.64 25.45 -19.43
CA VAL A 426 -5.54 26.61 -19.31
C VAL A 426 -5.27 27.41 -18.03
N SER A 427 -4.79 26.76 -16.97
CA SER A 427 -4.63 27.39 -15.65
C SER A 427 -3.29 28.10 -15.46
N LEU A 428 -2.30 27.80 -16.30
CA LEU A 428 -0.93 28.31 -16.20
C LEU A 428 -0.51 29.01 -17.50
N PRO A 429 0.25 30.12 -17.42
CA PRO A 429 0.80 30.79 -18.60
C PRO A 429 2.01 30.01 -19.15
N LEU A 430 1.74 28.92 -19.88
CA LEU A 430 2.76 28.05 -20.48
C LEU A 430 3.02 28.42 -21.95
N ASP A 431 4.27 28.31 -22.39
CA ASP A 431 4.64 28.41 -23.80
C ASP A 431 4.19 27.17 -24.58
N ALA A 432 4.02 27.31 -25.90
CA ALA A 432 3.51 26.24 -26.76
C ALA A 432 4.34 24.94 -26.69
N LEU A 433 5.65 25.05 -26.46
CA LEU A 433 6.54 23.90 -26.40
C LEU A 433 6.41 23.17 -25.05
N SER A 434 6.25 23.91 -23.94
CA SER A 434 5.87 23.33 -22.63
C SER A 434 4.50 22.68 -22.65
N VAL A 435 3.51 23.26 -23.35
CA VAL A 435 2.20 22.61 -23.54
C VAL A 435 2.36 21.29 -24.29
N ALA A 436 3.14 21.25 -25.38
CA ALA A 436 3.41 20.00 -26.09
C ALA A 436 4.11 18.96 -25.19
N ALA A 437 5.10 19.39 -24.40
CA ALA A 437 5.81 18.53 -23.46
C ALA A 437 4.88 17.97 -22.36
N LEU A 438 3.90 18.75 -21.92
CA LEU A 438 2.91 18.37 -20.91
C LEU A 438 2.07 17.15 -21.33
N PHE A 439 1.83 16.96 -22.63
CA PHE A 439 1.20 15.74 -23.16
C PHE A 439 2.23 14.66 -23.49
N ALA A 440 3.31 15.01 -24.18
CA ALA A 440 4.24 14.04 -24.75
C ALA A 440 5.07 13.30 -23.70
N VAL A 441 5.63 14.02 -22.72
CA VAL A 441 6.55 13.46 -21.74
C VAL A 441 5.84 12.47 -20.80
N PRO A 442 4.69 12.79 -20.18
CA PRO A 442 3.99 11.83 -19.32
C PRO A 442 3.44 10.63 -20.07
N LEU A 443 2.97 10.83 -21.31
CA LEU A 443 2.50 9.73 -22.16
C LEU A 443 3.65 8.77 -22.50
N ALA A 444 4.82 9.30 -22.87
CA ALA A 444 6.01 8.49 -23.13
C ALA A 444 6.46 7.73 -21.87
N ALA A 445 6.41 8.36 -20.70
CA ALA A 445 6.70 7.70 -19.42
C ALA A 445 5.71 6.57 -19.11
N SER A 446 4.41 6.77 -19.34
CA SER A 446 3.38 5.73 -19.18
C SER A 446 3.58 4.57 -20.16
N MET A 447 3.88 4.87 -21.43
CA MET A 447 4.21 3.84 -22.43
C MET A 447 5.45 3.03 -22.02
N LEU A 448 6.48 3.71 -21.52
CA LEU A 448 7.70 3.09 -21.04
C LEU A 448 7.41 2.15 -19.86
N ALA A 449 6.66 2.62 -18.87
CA ALA A 449 6.26 1.84 -17.71
C ALA A 449 5.37 0.63 -18.10
N ALA A 450 4.47 0.80 -19.08
CA ALA A 450 3.61 -0.27 -19.58
C ALA A 450 4.40 -1.33 -20.34
N CYS A 451 5.25 -0.94 -21.28
CA CYS A 451 5.96 -1.89 -22.14
C CYS A 451 7.12 -2.57 -21.40
N LEU A 452 7.89 -1.82 -20.59
CA LEU A 452 8.93 -2.42 -19.75
C LEU A 452 8.33 -3.30 -18.66
N GLY A 453 7.26 -2.87 -18.01
CA GLY A 453 6.58 -3.69 -16.99
C GLY A 453 6.11 -5.01 -17.55
N LEU A 454 5.46 -4.98 -18.71
CA LEU A 454 5.05 -6.19 -19.40
C LEU A 454 6.25 -7.07 -19.78
N ALA A 455 7.32 -6.48 -20.33
CA ALA A 455 8.48 -7.24 -20.77
C ALA A 455 9.25 -7.89 -19.62
N LEU A 456 9.34 -7.22 -18.47
CA LEU A 456 9.96 -7.75 -17.26
C LEU A 456 9.10 -8.84 -16.61
N ASP A 457 7.79 -8.60 -16.49
CA ASP A 457 6.87 -9.57 -15.92
C ASP A 457 6.75 -10.83 -16.78
N ALA A 458 6.62 -10.68 -18.10
CA ALA A 458 6.59 -11.82 -19.04
C ALA A 458 7.93 -12.58 -19.11
N ARG A 459 9.06 -11.96 -18.76
CA ARG A 459 10.38 -12.63 -18.76
C ARG A 459 10.52 -13.62 -17.61
N SER A 460 10.00 -13.25 -16.43
CA SER A 460 10.10 -14.04 -15.20
C SER A 460 8.80 -13.97 -14.41
N PRO A 461 7.70 -14.53 -14.94
CA PRO A 461 6.42 -14.49 -14.27
C PRO A 461 6.44 -15.33 -12.99
N LYS A 462 5.84 -14.82 -11.93
CA LYS A 462 5.66 -15.55 -10.67
C LYS A 462 4.22 -16.02 -10.59
N TYR A 463 3.98 -17.32 -10.83
CA TYR A 463 2.64 -17.89 -10.79
C TYR A 463 2.26 -18.52 -9.44
N ASP A 464 3.25 -18.88 -8.61
CA ASP A 464 3.04 -19.63 -7.36
C ASP A 464 2.80 -18.74 -6.13
N TRP A 465 2.14 -17.60 -6.33
CA TRP A 465 1.84 -16.68 -5.25
C TRP A 465 0.69 -17.20 -4.37
N THR A 466 0.81 -16.96 -3.06
CA THR A 466 -0.24 -17.29 -2.08
C THR A 466 -1.17 -16.11 -1.81
N SER A 467 -0.69 -14.89 -2.07
CA SER A 467 -1.44 -13.65 -1.92
C SER A 467 -1.14 -12.71 -3.08
N VAL A 468 -2.15 -11.97 -3.52
CA VAL A 468 -2.06 -10.99 -4.60
C VAL A 468 -1.06 -9.85 -4.26
N TYR A 469 -0.75 -9.64 -2.99
CA TYR A 469 0.30 -8.71 -2.55
C TYR A 469 1.69 -9.05 -3.11
N GLU A 470 1.98 -10.34 -3.29
CA GLU A 470 3.32 -10.78 -3.72
C GLU A 470 3.68 -10.29 -5.13
N PRO A 471 2.90 -10.58 -6.19
CA PRO A 471 3.19 -10.05 -7.52
C PRO A 471 3.01 -8.54 -7.61
N VAL A 472 2.03 -7.94 -6.89
CA VAL A 472 1.68 -6.53 -7.05
C VAL A 472 2.57 -5.57 -6.27
N LYS A 473 3.02 -5.91 -5.06
CA LYS A 473 3.81 -5.00 -4.21
C LYS A 473 5.25 -5.46 -3.99
N ARG A 474 5.49 -6.78 -4.03
CA ARG A 474 6.83 -7.39 -3.83
C ARG A 474 7.41 -7.96 -5.13
N GLY A 475 6.75 -7.69 -6.26
CA GLY A 475 7.20 -8.11 -7.58
C GLY A 475 8.48 -7.37 -7.96
N VAL A 476 9.52 -8.12 -8.34
CA VAL A 476 10.74 -7.55 -8.91
C VAL A 476 10.44 -6.73 -10.17
N PRO A 477 9.53 -7.16 -11.08
CA PRO A 477 9.14 -6.33 -12.23
C PRO A 477 8.55 -4.99 -11.82
N VAL A 478 7.63 -4.97 -10.84
CA VAL A 478 7.01 -3.73 -10.33
C VAL A 478 8.07 -2.79 -9.75
N PHE A 479 8.95 -3.30 -8.87
CA PHE A 479 10.04 -2.50 -8.30
C PHE A 479 10.98 -1.95 -9.38
N ALA A 480 11.38 -2.78 -10.34
CA ALA A 480 12.28 -2.37 -11.42
C ALA A 480 11.65 -1.29 -12.31
N VAL A 481 10.36 -1.42 -12.66
CA VAL A 481 9.64 -0.39 -13.43
C VAL A 481 9.61 0.94 -12.69
N ILE A 482 9.28 0.92 -11.39
CA ILE A 482 9.26 2.13 -10.56
C ILE A 482 10.65 2.78 -10.55
N MET A 483 11.71 2.02 -10.27
CA MET A 483 13.08 2.55 -10.21
C MET A 483 13.56 3.10 -11.56
N ILE A 484 13.31 2.38 -12.66
CA ILE A 484 13.65 2.83 -14.01
C ILE A 484 12.86 4.09 -14.36
N GLY A 485 11.57 4.14 -14.00
CA GLY A 485 10.71 5.30 -14.18
C GLY A 485 11.21 6.52 -13.42
N MET A 486 11.63 6.35 -12.17
CA MET A 486 12.23 7.41 -11.35
C MET A 486 13.51 7.93 -11.98
N VAL A 487 14.43 7.05 -12.38
CA VAL A 487 15.69 7.42 -13.06
C VAL A 487 15.39 8.16 -14.36
N PHE A 488 14.44 7.67 -15.16
CA PHE A 488 14.02 8.33 -16.39
C PHE A 488 13.52 9.76 -16.13
N CYS A 489 12.71 9.96 -15.08
CA CYS A 489 12.18 11.29 -14.75
C CYS A 489 13.27 12.23 -14.22
N VAL A 490 14.17 11.75 -13.36
CA VAL A 490 15.28 12.57 -12.80
C VAL A 490 16.26 12.98 -13.89
N LEU A 491 16.67 12.05 -14.75
CA LEU A 491 17.52 12.35 -15.90
C LEU A 491 16.81 13.30 -16.87
N GLY A 492 15.53 13.07 -17.11
CA GLY A 492 14.69 13.93 -17.92
C GLY A 492 14.61 15.37 -17.42
N MET A 493 14.38 15.54 -16.12
CA MET A 493 14.40 16.85 -15.45
C MET A 493 15.75 17.53 -15.65
N GLY A 494 16.85 16.84 -15.37
CA GLY A 494 18.20 17.40 -15.50
C GLY A 494 18.56 17.79 -16.94
N VAL A 495 18.19 16.97 -17.93
CA VAL A 495 18.42 17.30 -19.35
C VAL A 495 17.57 18.50 -19.78
N THR A 496 16.33 18.59 -19.30
CA THR A 496 15.41 19.66 -19.67
C THR A 496 15.82 21.00 -19.05
N THR A 497 16.36 21.00 -17.83
CA THR A 497 16.89 22.23 -17.21
C THR A 497 18.18 22.72 -17.88
N LEU A 498 19.00 21.81 -18.42
CA LEU A 498 20.27 22.16 -19.09
C LEU A 498 20.10 22.53 -20.57
N LEU A 499 19.26 21.80 -21.31
CA LEU A 499 19.12 21.92 -22.77
C LEU A 499 17.78 22.52 -23.21
N GLY A 500 16.89 22.82 -22.26
CA GLY A 500 15.57 23.39 -22.51
C GLY A 500 14.49 22.36 -22.85
N VAL A 501 13.25 22.85 -23.01
CA VAL A 501 12.05 22.03 -23.19
C VAL A 501 12.08 21.22 -24.49
N GLY A 502 12.79 21.67 -25.54
CA GLY A 502 12.97 20.91 -26.78
C GLY A 502 13.63 19.54 -26.57
N ALA A 503 14.59 19.46 -25.63
CA ALA A 503 15.24 18.19 -25.30
C ALA A 503 14.28 17.19 -24.62
N SER A 504 13.29 17.68 -23.88
CA SER A 504 12.27 16.83 -23.25
C SER A 504 11.43 16.05 -24.27
N LEU A 505 11.12 16.68 -25.41
CA LEU A 505 10.37 16.05 -26.51
C LEU A 505 11.21 14.98 -27.20
N VAL A 506 12.50 15.22 -27.41
CA VAL A 506 13.43 14.22 -27.96
C VAL A 506 13.52 13.01 -27.02
N LEU A 507 13.63 13.24 -25.72
CA LEU A 507 13.61 12.16 -24.72
C LEU A 507 12.29 11.39 -24.71
N ALA A 508 11.16 12.06 -24.88
CA ALA A 508 9.86 11.41 -25.00
C ALA A 508 9.79 10.48 -26.24
N LEU A 509 10.32 10.92 -27.38
CA LEU A 509 10.40 10.10 -28.60
C LEU A 509 11.32 8.89 -28.42
N LEU A 510 12.47 9.08 -27.79
CA LEU A 510 13.39 7.98 -27.46
C LEU A 510 12.74 6.96 -26.52
N ALA A 511 12.04 7.43 -25.48
CA ALA A 511 11.30 6.57 -24.56
C ALA A 511 10.19 5.79 -25.28
N ALA A 512 9.46 6.43 -26.20
CA ALA A 512 8.46 5.75 -27.04
C ALA A 512 9.11 4.66 -27.93
N ALA A 513 10.26 4.94 -28.55
CA ALA A 513 10.99 3.95 -29.34
C ALA A 513 11.46 2.75 -28.50
N VAL A 514 12.02 3.00 -27.31
CA VAL A 514 12.40 1.96 -26.35
C VAL A 514 11.18 1.14 -25.90
N SER A 515 10.04 1.79 -25.69
CA SER A 515 8.79 1.13 -25.32
C SER A 515 8.34 0.14 -26.40
N VAL A 516 8.37 0.54 -27.67
CA VAL A 516 8.01 -0.32 -28.80
C VAL A 516 8.99 -1.49 -28.93
N ALA A 517 10.29 -1.24 -28.75
CA ALA A 517 11.31 -2.30 -28.76
C ALA A 517 11.09 -3.32 -27.63
N ALA A 518 10.81 -2.85 -26.42
CA ALA A 518 10.50 -3.71 -25.27
C ALA A 518 9.25 -4.56 -25.51
N TYR A 519 8.18 -3.96 -26.04
CA TYR A 519 6.95 -4.67 -26.40
C TYR A 519 7.20 -5.75 -27.46
N ARG A 520 7.89 -5.41 -28.56
CA ARG A 520 8.25 -6.39 -29.61
C ARG A 520 9.11 -7.53 -29.04
N GLY A 521 10.04 -7.22 -28.14
CA GLY A 521 10.84 -8.22 -27.44
C GLY A 521 10.00 -9.16 -26.56
N ALA A 522 8.99 -8.64 -25.87
CA ALA A 522 8.05 -9.44 -25.09
C ALA A 522 7.19 -10.34 -25.99
N VAL A 523 6.64 -9.80 -27.08
CA VAL A 523 5.82 -10.56 -28.04
C VAL A 523 6.62 -11.68 -28.71
N LYS A 524 7.86 -11.43 -29.14
CA LYS A 524 8.73 -12.46 -29.73
C LYS A 524 9.02 -13.64 -28.80
N ARG A 525 9.05 -13.40 -27.48
CA ARG A 525 9.25 -14.46 -26.49
C ARG A 525 8.00 -15.31 -26.23
N GLY A 526 6.82 -14.82 -26.61
CA GLY A 526 5.55 -15.49 -26.39
C GLY A 526 5.15 -15.59 -24.91
N LEU A 527 4.08 -16.34 -24.65
CA LEU A 527 3.64 -16.68 -23.29
C LEU A 527 4.47 -17.86 -22.79
N ARG A 528 5.10 -17.71 -21.61
CA ARG A 528 5.88 -18.78 -20.97
C ARG A 528 5.01 -19.56 -19.97
N ALA A 529 5.15 -20.89 -20.01
CA ALA A 529 4.45 -21.85 -19.15
C ALA A 529 4.91 -21.82 -17.70
#